data_AF-A0A2A4K0V6-F1
#
_entry.id   AF-A0A2A4K0V6-F1
#
_cell.length_a   1.000
_cell.length_b   1.000
_cell.length_c   1.000
_cell.angle_alpha   90.00
_cell.angle_beta   90.00
_cell.angle_gamma   90.00
#
_symmetry.space_group_name_H-M   'P 1'
#
loop_
_entity.id
_entity.type
_entity.pdbx_description
1 polymer ?
#
loop_
_entity_poly.entity_id
_entity_poly.type
_entity_poly.pdbx_seq_one_letter_code
_entity_poly.pdbx_strand_id
1 'polypeptide(L)'
;MDGTWVLILLALVMLVGSYVAGSIPLNVSMSEDKLQKVTVFGAGLLVGTALAVIIPEGVRSLFSERSNPTVVTKDFTAEPPSHDDDLHSVIGISLVLGFVFMLLVDQMSSRYNDQSNPVEKNVTATVGLVVHAAADGIALGAAATTSHADVELIVFLAIMLHKAPAAFGLVTFLLHAGLERNRIRKHLLIFSCAAPLLALLTYFGIGNESKQTLSDFNATGIAMLFSAGTFLYVATVHVLPELTHPQSHTHSLLPMQDGVPPKKGFGGLLLSEMIILTVGALMPLLLTMGHKH
;
A
#
# COMPACT_ATOMS: atom_id res chain seq x y z
N MET A 1 7.05 -30.07 3.73
CA MET A 1 8.35 -29.36 3.66
C MET A 1 8.38 -28.37 2.50
N ASP A 2 7.61 -28.58 1.43
CA ASP A 2 7.68 -27.74 0.22
C ASP A 2 7.13 -26.32 0.40
N GLY A 3 5.99 -26.14 1.09
CA GLY A 3 5.37 -24.82 1.27
C GLY A 3 6.23 -23.83 2.07
N THR A 4 6.99 -24.30 3.06
CA THR A 4 7.90 -23.43 3.84
C THR A 4 9.06 -22.91 2.98
N TRP A 5 9.61 -23.75 2.10
CA TRP A 5 10.67 -23.33 1.18
C TRP A 5 10.16 -22.37 0.11
N VAL A 6 8.95 -22.59 -0.40
CA VAL A 6 8.28 -21.67 -1.32
C VAL A 6 8.12 -20.30 -0.65
N LEU A 7 7.54 -20.24 0.55
CA LEU A 7 7.35 -18.97 1.26
C LEU A 7 8.68 -18.23 1.53
N ILE A 8 9.73 -18.95 1.94
CA ILE A 8 11.06 -18.35 2.15
C ILE A 8 11.60 -17.76 0.84
N LEU A 9 11.44 -18.48 -0.28
CA LEU A 9 11.85 -17.99 -1.60
C LEU A 9 11.05 -16.75 -2.00
N LEU A 10 9.72 -16.78 -1.84
CA LEU A 10 8.85 -15.64 -2.13
C LEU A 10 9.20 -14.44 -1.25
N ALA A 11 9.46 -14.63 0.04
CA ALA A 11 9.90 -13.59 0.96
C ALA A 11 11.25 -12.97 0.53
N LEU A 12 12.20 -13.78 0.06
CA LEU A 12 13.49 -13.30 -0.46
C LEU A 12 13.30 -12.50 -1.76
N VAL A 13 12.51 -13.01 -2.71
CA VAL A 13 12.21 -12.31 -3.96
C VAL A 13 11.49 -11.00 -3.66
N MET A 14 10.58 -10.99 -2.69
CA MET A 14 9.87 -9.79 -2.22
C MET A 14 10.82 -8.73 -1.68
N LEU A 15 11.71 -9.13 -0.77
CA LEU A 15 12.71 -8.24 -0.18
C LEU A 15 13.61 -7.61 -1.26
N VAL A 16 14.17 -8.44 -2.15
CA VAL A 16 15.09 -7.98 -3.18
C VAL A 16 14.37 -7.14 -4.22
N GLY A 17 13.21 -7.60 -4.69
CA GLY A 17 12.41 -6.92 -5.71
C GLY A 17 11.99 -5.52 -5.29
N SER A 18 11.45 -5.37 -4.06
CA SER A 18 11.04 -4.05 -3.56
C SER A 18 12.24 -3.13 -3.32
N TYR A 19 13.34 -3.67 -2.79
CA TYR A 19 14.54 -2.88 -2.56
C TYR A 19 15.18 -2.40 -3.86
N VAL A 20 15.27 -3.27 -4.88
CA VAL A 20 15.79 -2.91 -6.21
C VAL A 20 14.91 -1.86 -6.87
N ALA A 21 13.58 -2.07 -6.90
CA ALA A 21 12.64 -1.12 -7.48
C ALA A 21 12.72 0.26 -6.81
N GLY A 22 12.72 0.31 -5.48
CA GLY A 22 12.88 1.55 -4.72
C GLY A 22 14.28 2.17 -4.82
N SER A 23 15.31 1.42 -5.19
CA SER A 23 16.66 1.98 -5.39
C SER A 23 16.81 2.70 -6.73
N ILE A 24 15.91 2.50 -7.68
CA ILE A 24 15.97 3.13 -9.02
C ILE A 24 16.05 4.66 -8.92
N PRO A 25 15.15 5.38 -8.20
CA PRO A 25 15.22 6.83 -8.09
C PRO A 25 16.47 7.33 -7.35
N LEU A 26 17.06 6.53 -6.46
CA LEU A 26 18.27 6.90 -5.71
C LEU A 26 19.53 6.93 -6.56
N ASN A 27 19.55 6.19 -7.67
CA ASN A 27 20.71 6.07 -8.54
C ASN A 27 20.65 7.00 -9.75
N VAL A 28 19.53 7.72 -9.95
CA VAL A 28 19.38 8.71 -11.02
C VAL A 28 19.54 10.12 -10.45
N SER A 29 20.43 10.92 -11.05
CA SER A 29 20.55 12.35 -10.75
C SER A 29 19.46 13.14 -11.49
N MET A 30 18.47 13.63 -10.76
CA MET A 30 17.37 14.44 -11.30
C MET A 30 17.55 15.91 -10.91
N SER A 31 17.16 16.84 -11.79
CA SER A 31 16.94 18.25 -11.39
C SER A 31 15.66 18.35 -10.56
N GLU A 32 15.47 19.47 -9.86
CA GLU A 32 14.29 19.73 -9.02
C GLU A 32 12.97 19.60 -9.82
N ASP A 33 12.90 20.21 -11.00
CA ASP A 33 11.75 20.10 -11.92
C ASP A 33 11.45 18.65 -12.35
N LYS A 34 12.50 17.86 -12.58
CA LYS A 34 12.34 16.44 -12.96
C LYS A 34 11.88 15.63 -11.76
N LEU A 35 12.42 15.92 -10.58
CA LEU A 35 12.03 15.26 -9.34
C LEU A 35 10.56 15.55 -9.01
N GLN A 36 10.10 16.80 -9.14
CA GLN A 36 8.70 17.17 -8.97
C GLN A 36 7.78 16.36 -9.90
N LYS A 37 8.09 16.33 -11.20
CA LYS A 37 7.32 15.53 -12.19
C LYS A 37 7.33 14.03 -11.86
N VAL A 38 8.46 13.50 -11.43
CA VAL A 38 8.59 12.08 -11.05
C VAL A 38 7.81 11.78 -9.76
N THR A 39 7.77 12.69 -8.79
CA THR A 39 6.97 12.54 -7.58
C THR A 39 5.48 12.64 -7.88
N VAL A 40 5.05 13.54 -8.77
CA VAL A 40 3.66 13.62 -9.24
C VAL A 40 3.25 12.34 -9.97
N PHE A 41 4.13 11.81 -10.83
CA PHE A 41 3.93 10.51 -11.45
C PHE A 41 3.81 9.40 -10.41
N GLY A 42 4.72 9.38 -9.43
CA GLY A 42 4.73 8.42 -8.32
C GLY A 42 3.43 8.47 -7.52
N ALA A 43 2.93 9.65 -7.17
CA ALA A 43 1.67 9.83 -6.46
C ALA A 43 0.47 9.27 -7.23
N GLY A 44 0.39 9.58 -8.53
CA GLY A 44 -0.63 9.01 -9.40
C GLY A 44 -0.54 7.50 -9.41
N LEU A 45 0.67 6.96 -9.56
CA LEU A 45 0.94 5.53 -9.55
C LEU A 45 0.57 4.87 -8.21
N LEU A 46 0.75 5.51 -7.05
CA LEU A 46 0.27 4.97 -5.76
C LEU A 46 -1.26 4.86 -5.73
N VAL A 47 -1.96 5.94 -6.09
CA VAL A 47 -3.45 5.96 -6.13
C VAL A 47 -3.99 4.93 -7.11
N GLY A 48 -3.44 4.92 -8.32
CA GLY A 48 -3.80 3.98 -9.38
C GLY A 48 -3.58 2.53 -8.95
N THR A 49 -2.47 2.26 -8.29
CA THR A 49 -2.13 0.91 -7.82
C THR A 49 -3.11 0.44 -6.74
N ALA A 50 -3.46 1.30 -5.79
CA ALA A 50 -4.47 0.99 -4.78
C ALA A 50 -5.80 0.55 -5.42
N LEU A 51 -6.30 1.37 -6.35
CA LEU A 51 -7.63 1.20 -6.95
C LEU A 51 -7.69 0.13 -8.04
N ALA A 52 -6.65 -0.01 -8.86
CA ALA A 52 -6.64 -0.87 -10.04
C ALA A 52 -6.02 -2.26 -9.77
N VAL A 53 -5.17 -2.40 -8.75
CA VAL A 53 -4.44 -3.65 -8.46
C VAL A 53 -4.87 -4.23 -7.13
N ILE A 54 -4.70 -3.49 -6.02
CA ILE A 54 -4.85 -4.06 -4.67
C ILE A 54 -6.31 -4.34 -4.34
N ILE A 55 -7.22 -3.37 -4.54
CA ILE A 55 -8.64 -3.59 -4.25
C ILE A 55 -9.21 -4.72 -5.11
N PRO A 56 -9.07 -4.73 -6.45
CA PRO A 56 -9.63 -5.80 -7.26
C PRO A 56 -9.09 -7.18 -6.89
N GLU A 57 -7.81 -7.30 -6.54
CA GLU A 57 -7.24 -8.58 -6.14
C GLU A 57 -7.69 -9.01 -4.74
N GLY A 58 -7.75 -8.08 -3.79
CA GLY A 58 -8.34 -8.30 -2.47
C GLY A 58 -9.76 -8.86 -2.58
N VAL A 59 -10.56 -8.26 -3.46
CA VAL A 59 -11.90 -8.73 -3.79
C VAL A 59 -11.84 -10.14 -4.41
N ARG A 60 -11.04 -10.38 -5.45
CA ARG A 60 -10.95 -11.71 -6.09
C ARG A 60 -10.55 -12.82 -5.13
N SER A 61 -9.58 -12.57 -4.25
CA SER A 61 -9.19 -13.53 -3.21
C SER A 61 -10.34 -13.82 -2.27
N LEU A 62 -11.12 -12.79 -1.92
CA LEU A 62 -12.31 -12.93 -1.09
C LEU A 62 -13.38 -13.82 -1.77
N PHE A 63 -13.56 -13.70 -3.08
CA PHE A 63 -14.53 -14.54 -3.82
C PHE A 63 -14.00 -15.95 -4.12
N SER A 64 -12.69 -16.10 -4.32
CA SER A 64 -12.08 -17.38 -4.76
C SER A 64 -12.08 -18.43 -3.65
N GLU A 65 -11.86 -18.05 -2.40
CA GLU A 65 -11.84 -19.00 -1.26
C GLU A 65 -13.23 -19.62 -0.98
N ARG A 66 -14.33 -18.99 -1.42
CA ARG A 66 -15.70 -19.54 -1.28
C ARG A 66 -16.16 -20.42 -2.44
N SER A 67 -15.41 -20.43 -3.55
CA SER A 67 -15.79 -21.14 -4.79
C SER A 67 -15.34 -22.60 -4.86
N ASN A 68 -14.65 -23.13 -3.83
CA ASN A 68 -14.49 -24.57 -3.68
C ASN A 68 -15.85 -25.18 -3.32
N PRO A 69 -16.51 -25.92 -4.24
CA PRO A 69 -17.81 -26.49 -3.95
C PRO A 69 -17.58 -27.59 -2.91
N THR A 70 -18.07 -27.35 -1.70
CA THR A 70 -18.45 -28.43 -0.80
C THR A 70 -19.24 -29.43 -1.64
N VAL A 71 -18.71 -30.64 -1.69
CA VAL A 71 -19.25 -31.83 -2.34
C VAL A 71 -20.76 -31.73 -2.50
N VAL A 72 -21.23 -31.71 -3.75
CA VAL A 72 -22.65 -31.85 -4.10
C VAL A 72 -23.12 -33.23 -3.62
N THR A 73 -23.50 -33.34 -2.35
CA THR A 73 -24.52 -34.28 -1.94
C THR A 73 -25.80 -33.75 -2.56
N LYS A 74 -26.29 -34.46 -3.58
CA LYS A 74 -27.65 -34.32 -4.08
C LYS A 74 -28.61 -34.46 -2.88
N ASP A 75 -28.99 -33.35 -2.29
CA ASP A 75 -30.27 -33.21 -1.61
C ASP A 75 -30.73 -31.76 -1.77
N PHE A 76 -31.96 -31.65 -2.25
CA PHE A 76 -32.58 -30.45 -2.75
C PHE A 76 -33.16 -29.65 -1.58
N THR A 77 -32.49 -28.58 -1.18
CA THR A 77 -33.13 -27.44 -0.51
C THR A 77 -32.61 -26.15 -1.12
N ALA A 78 -33.50 -25.37 -1.73
CA ALA A 78 -33.20 -24.04 -2.22
C ALA A 78 -32.85 -23.15 -1.02
N GLU A 79 -31.56 -22.85 -0.84
CA GLU A 79 -31.06 -21.83 0.09
C GLU A 79 -31.43 -20.43 -0.44
N PRO A 80 -31.79 -19.47 0.45
CA PRO A 80 -32.29 -18.16 0.04
C PRO A 80 -31.17 -17.24 -0.50
N PRO A 81 -31.50 -16.22 -1.31
CA PRO A 81 -30.53 -15.34 -1.97
C PRO A 81 -30.11 -14.17 -1.06
N SER A 82 -29.47 -14.45 0.08
CA SER A 82 -29.08 -13.41 1.06
C SER A 82 -27.58 -13.32 1.37
N HIS A 83 -26.72 -14.06 0.66
CA HIS A 83 -25.28 -14.15 1.00
C HIS A 83 -24.34 -13.23 0.21
N ASP A 84 -24.81 -12.57 -0.85
CA ASP A 84 -24.00 -11.61 -1.63
C ASP A 84 -23.93 -10.23 -0.95
N ASP A 85 -25.00 -9.80 -0.27
CA ASP A 85 -25.05 -8.51 0.44
C ASP A 85 -24.03 -8.44 1.60
N ASP A 86 -23.81 -9.57 2.28
CA ASP A 86 -22.80 -9.68 3.35
C ASP A 86 -21.38 -9.49 2.82
N LEU A 87 -21.10 -9.98 1.61
CA LEU A 87 -19.75 -9.98 1.04
C LEU A 87 -19.32 -8.59 0.57
N HIS A 88 -20.23 -7.87 -0.09
CA HIS A 88 -20.02 -6.47 -0.42
C HIS A 88 -19.81 -5.62 0.83
N SER A 89 -20.52 -5.94 1.91
CA SER A 89 -20.35 -5.29 3.22
C SER A 89 -18.97 -5.58 3.81
N VAL A 90 -18.47 -6.82 3.75
CA VAL A 90 -17.11 -7.19 4.20
C VAL A 90 -16.02 -6.43 3.45
N ILE A 91 -16.18 -6.23 2.13
CA ILE A 91 -15.24 -5.44 1.32
C ILE A 91 -15.15 -4.01 1.85
N GLY A 92 -16.30 -3.35 1.98
CA GLY A 92 -16.38 -1.98 2.47
C GLY A 92 -15.82 -1.82 3.89
N ILE A 93 -16.22 -2.71 4.81
CA ILE A 93 -15.76 -2.69 6.20
C ILE A 93 -14.25 -2.88 6.29
N SER A 94 -13.68 -3.83 5.54
CA SER A 94 -12.24 -4.11 5.56
C SER A 94 -11.42 -2.90 5.05
N LEU A 95 -11.87 -2.28 3.95
CA LEU A 95 -11.24 -1.08 3.40
C LEU A 95 -11.29 0.10 4.38
N VAL A 96 -12.47 0.37 4.95
CA VAL A 96 -12.65 1.46 5.92
C VAL A 96 -11.83 1.22 7.18
N LEU A 97 -11.81 -0.02 7.69
CA LEU A 97 -11.01 -0.37 8.86
C LEU A 97 -9.53 -0.14 8.61
N GLY A 98 -9.01 -0.56 7.44
CA GLY A 98 -7.62 -0.30 7.04
C GLY A 98 -7.31 1.19 6.96
N PHE A 99 -8.20 1.97 6.33
CA PHE A 99 -8.04 3.42 6.20
C PHE A 99 -8.04 4.12 7.57
N VAL A 100 -9.01 3.80 8.43
CA VAL A 100 -9.13 4.38 9.78
C VAL A 100 -7.98 3.94 10.68
N PHE A 101 -7.57 2.68 10.61
CA PHE A 101 -6.41 2.19 11.35
C PHE A 101 -5.16 2.99 10.98
N MET A 102 -4.92 3.17 9.69
CA MET A 102 -3.77 3.94 9.21
C MET A 102 -3.86 5.42 9.63
N LEU A 103 -5.07 6.00 9.63
CA LEU A 103 -5.33 7.33 10.21
C LEU A 103 -4.93 7.38 11.69
N LEU A 104 -5.34 6.41 12.50
CA LEU A 104 -5.01 6.38 13.93
C LEU A 104 -3.50 6.24 14.14
N VAL A 105 -2.83 5.38 13.39
CA VAL A 105 -1.36 5.22 13.41
C VAL A 105 -0.68 6.56 13.13
N ASP A 106 -1.13 7.27 12.10
CA ASP A 106 -0.56 8.57 11.75
C ASP A 106 -0.81 9.63 12.84
N GLN A 107 -2.03 9.72 13.37
CA GLN A 107 -2.36 10.64 14.46
C GLN A 107 -1.54 10.37 15.72
N MET A 108 -1.32 9.10 16.07
CA MET A 108 -0.50 8.71 17.21
C MET A 108 0.98 9.05 16.97
N SER A 109 1.49 8.77 15.76
CA SER A 109 2.88 9.07 15.39
C SER A 109 3.15 10.58 15.37
N SER A 110 2.22 11.38 14.84
CA SER A 110 2.36 12.84 14.78
C SER A 110 2.34 13.49 16.16
N ARG A 111 1.52 12.99 17.09
CA ARG A 111 1.48 13.50 18.48
C ARG A 111 2.76 13.22 19.27
N TYR A 112 3.44 12.12 18.96
CA TYR A 112 4.72 11.79 19.59
C TYR A 112 5.87 12.66 19.05
N ASN A 113 5.87 12.95 17.75
CA ASN A 113 6.92 13.75 17.10
C ASN A 113 6.79 15.28 17.35
N ASP A 114 5.68 15.79 17.86
CA ASP A 114 5.51 17.23 18.14
C ASP A 114 6.42 17.75 19.28
N GLN A 115 7.15 16.86 19.96
CA GLN A 115 8.19 17.21 20.95
C GLN A 115 9.62 17.25 20.37
N SER A 116 9.83 16.87 19.10
CA SER A 116 11.15 16.80 18.45
C SER A 116 11.16 17.54 17.09
N ASN A 117 12.35 17.96 16.66
CA ASN A 117 12.61 18.91 15.57
C ASN A 117 11.79 18.72 14.26
N PRO A 118 11.54 19.79 13.48
CA PRO A 118 10.71 19.79 12.25
C PRO A 118 11.19 18.86 11.10
N VAL A 119 12.39 18.30 11.20
CA VAL A 119 12.93 17.29 10.26
C VAL A 119 12.21 15.93 10.41
N GLU A 120 11.48 15.69 11.51
CA GLU A 120 10.86 14.39 11.81
C GLU A 120 9.45 14.19 11.22
N LYS A 121 8.85 15.19 10.57
CA LYS A 121 7.53 15.03 9.91
C LYS A 121 7.54 14.00 8.78
N ASN A 122 8.67 13.80 8.10
CA ASN A 122 8.79 12.82 7.01
C ASN A 122 8.90 11.36 7.50
N VAL A 123 9.01 11.16 8.82
CA VAL A 123 9.04 9.83 9.46
C VAL A 123 7.63 9.23 9.52
N THR A 124 6.58 10.04 9.67
CA THR A 124 5.18 9.54 9.79
C THR A 124 4.74 8.83 8.52
N ALA A 125 5.03 9.40 7.34
CA ALA A 125 4.74 8.77 6.05
C ALA A 125 5.44 7.41 5.89
N THR A 126 6.67 7.27 6.43
CA THR A 126 7.38 5.99 6.38
C THR A 126 6.81 4.99 7.37
N VAL A 127 6.46 5.42 8.59
CA VAL A 127 5.78 4.55 9.57
C VAL A 127 4.50 3.99 8.94
N GLY A 128 3.73 4.84 8.26
CA GLY A 128 2.55 4.40 7.54
C GLY A 128 2.81 3.39 6.44
N LEU A 129 3.82 3.63 5.61
CA LEU A 129 4.18 2.69 4.54
C LEU A 129 4.75 1.38 5.06
N VAL A 130 5.44 1.39 6.20
CA VAL A 130 5.91 0.17 6.88
C VAL A 130 4.73 -0.62 7.43
N VAL A 131 3.74 0.04 8.02
CA VAL A 131 2.50 -0.60 8.51
C VAL A 131 1.66 -1.16 7.36
N HIS A 132 1.58 -0.47 6.23
CA HIS A 132 0.97 -0.99 5.01
C HIS A 132 1.71 -2.24 4.50
N ALA A 133 3.05 -2.16 4.36
CA ALA A 133 3.83 -3.33 3.93
C ALA A 133 3.71 -4.50 4.92
N ALA A 134 3.59 -4.22 6.21
CA ALA A 134 3.29 -5.22 7.22
C ALA A 134 1.95 -5.94 6.97
N ALA A 135 0.90 -5.21 6.60
CA ALA A 135 -0.39 -5.79 6.24
C ALA A 135 -0.30 -6.70 5.00
N ASP A 136 0.49 -6.34 3.98
CA ASP A 136 0.78 -7.23 2.83
C ASP A 136 1.45 -8.53 3.28
N GLY A 137 2.39 -8.43 4.23
CA GLY A 137 3.06 -9.58 4.82
C GLY A 137 2.07 -10.53 5.49
N ILE A 138 1.14 -9.99 6.28
CA ILE A 138 0.08 -10.78 6.91
C ILE A 138 -0.77 -11.49 5.85
N ALA A 139 -1.16 -10.80 4.77
CA ALA A 139 -1.94 -11.39 3.69
C ALA A 139 -1.20 -12.56 3.00
N LEU A 140 0.08 -12.37 2.64
CA LEU A 140 0.88 -13.44 2.04
C LEU A 140 1.08 -14.61 3.01
N GLY A 141 1.36 -14.32 4.28
CA GLY A 141 1.54 -15.35 5.32
C GLY A 141 0.27 -16.16 5.54
N ALA A 142 -0.90 -15.52 5.51
CA ALA A 142 -2.20 -16.19 5.57
C ALA A 142 -2.41 -17.08 4.34
N ALA A 143 -2.14 -16.58 3.13
CA ALA A 143 -2.23 -17.37 1.89
C ALA A 143 -1.35 -18.62 1.92
N ALA A 144 -0.13 -18.50 2.45
CA ALA A 144 0.82 -19.61 2.58
C ALA A 144 0.37 -20.67 3.61
N THR A 145 -0.54 -20.36 4.53
CA THR A 145 -1.13 -21.37 5.42
C THR A 145 -2.18 -22.24 4.73
N THR A 146 -2.68 -21.82 3.56
CA THR A 146 -3.58 -22.63 2.74
C THR A 146 -2.79 -23.75 2.04
N SER A 147 -3.45 -24.83 1.66
CA SER A 147 -2.80 -25.94 0.94
C SER A 147 -2.65 -25.68 -0.57
N HIS A 148 -3.01 -24.50 -1.06
CA HIS A 148 -3.05 -24.17 -2.48
C HIS A 148 -1.90 -23.22 -2.85
N ALA A 149 -0.78 -23.79 -3.30
CA ALA A 149 0.39 -23.02 -3.75
C ALA A 149 0.06 -22.05 -4.90
N ASP A 150 -0.96 -22.34 -5.72
CA ASP A 150 -1.42 -21.46 -6.78
C ASP A 150 -1.99 -20.15 -6.23
N VAL A 151 -2.77 -20.22 -5.15
CA VAL A 151 -3.35 -19.05 -4.48
C VAL A 151 -2.24 -18.22 -3.83
N GLU A 152 -1.30 -18.87 -3.14
CA GLU A 152 -0.11 -18.22 -2.59
C GLU A 152 0.67 -17.46 -3.67
N LEU A 153 0.88 -18.07 -4.84
CA LEU A 153 1.63 -17.46 -5.95
C LEU A 153 0.86 -16.30 -6.61
N ILE A 154 -0.45 -16.43 -6.80
CA ILE A 154 -1.31 -15.36 -7.32
C ILE A 154 -1.28 -14.14 -6.38
N VAL A 155 -1.50 -14.37 -5.08
CA VAL A 155 -1.44 -13.33 -4.04
C VAL A 155 -0.05 -12.68 -4.01
N PHE A 156 1.01 -13.49 -4.08
CA PHE A 156 2.38 -12.98 -4.15
C PHE A 156 2.62 -12.08 -5.37
N LEU A 157 2.22 -12.51 -6.57
CA LEU A 157 2.39 -11.72 -7.79
C LEU A 157 1.61 -10.41 -7.71
N ALA A 158 0.39 -10.44 -7.20
CA ALA A 158 -0.41 -9.25 -6.99
C ALA A 158 0.24 -8.29 -5.99
N ILE A 159 0.78 -8.81 -4.87
CA ILE A 159 1.55 -8.03 -3.91
C ILE A 159 2.76 -7.39 -4.58
N MET A 160 3.53 -8.18 -5.32
CA MET A 160 4.73 -7.70 -5.99
C MET A 160 4.46 -6.65 -7.05
N LEU A 161 3.37 -6.80 -7.81
CA LEU A 161 2.94 -5.85 -8.81
C LEU A 161 2.65 -4.47 -8.22
N HIS A 162 2.19 -4.37 -6.97
CA HIS A 162 1.97 -3.08 -6.31
C HIS A 162 3.11 -2.64 -5.40
N LYS A 163 3.94 -3.55 -4.90
CA LYS A 163 5.05 -3.26 -4.00
C LYS A 163 6.20 -2.52 -4.68
N ALA A 164 6.51 -2.86 -5.94
CA ALA A 164 7.52 -2.14 -6.72
C ALA A 164 7.09 -0.68 -7.01
N PRO A 165 5.86 -0.42 -7.51
CA PRO A 165 5.28 0.92 -7.57
C PRO A 165 5.30 1.67 -6.22
N ALA A 166 4.91 1.02 -5.13
CA ALA A 166 4.91 1.61 -3.80
C ALA A 166 6.32 2.02 -3.32
N ALA A 167 7.31 1.14 -3.50
CA ALA A 167 8.70 1.41 -3.15
C ALA A 167 9.29 2.59 -3.96
N PHE A 168 8.96 2.65 -5.25
CA PHE A 168 9.34 3.77 -6.11
C PHE A 168 8.72 5.08 -5.61
N GLY A 169 7.41 5.10 -5.36
CA GLY A 169 6.68 6.28 -4.86
C GLY A 169 7.24 6.78 -3.53
N LEU A 170 7.47 5.88 -2.57
CA LEU A 170 8.10 6.20 -1.26
C LEU A 170 9.43 6.93 -1.44
N VAL A 171 10.33 6.39 -2.25
CA VAL A 171 11.67 6.95 -2.41
C VAL A 171 11.62 8.29 -3.14
N THR A 172 10.78 8.43 -4.16
CA THR A 172 10.61 9.72 -4.86
C THR A 172 10.06 10.79 -3.94
N PHE A 173 9.11 10.44 -3.07
CA PHE A 173 8.58 11.33 -2.05
C PHE A 173 9.66 11.75 -1.04
N LEU A 174 10.42 10.81 -0.48
CA LEU A 174 11.48 11.13 0.48
C LEU A 174 12.64 11.93 -0.13
N LEU A 175 12.94 11.73 -1.42
CA LEU A 175 13.89 12.56 -2.17
C LEU A 175 13.35 13.97 -2.34
N HIS A 176 12.07 14.13 -2.67
CA HIS A 176 11.43 15.43 -2.81
C HIS A 176 11.35 16.19 -1.48
N ALA A 177 11.12 15.46 -0.38
CA ALA A 177 11.15 15.99 0.98
C ALA A 177 12.57 16.36 1.48
N GLY A 178 13.61 16.16 0.66
CA GLY A 178 14.98 16.62 0.95
C GLY A 178 15.78 15.75 1.92
N LEU A 179 15.39 14.49 2.16
CA LEU A 179 16.15 13.60 3.04
C LEU A 179 17.49 13.18 2.42
N GLU A 180 18.49 12.96 3.28
CA GLU A 180 19.77 12.41 2.84
C GLU A 180 19.61 10.98 2.30
N ARG A 181 20.30 10.67 1.19
CA ARG A 181 20.19 9.38 0.50
C ARG A 181 20.45 8.18 1.41
N ASN A 182 21.33 8.31 2.41
CA ASN A 182 21.61 7.25 3.37
C ASN A 182 20.44 6.97 4.32
N ARG A 183 19.69 8.00 4.74
CA ARG A 183 18.45 7.80 5.49
C ARG A 183 17.40 7.15 4.61
N ILE A 184 17.25 7.60 3.37
CA ILE A 184 16.26 7.03 2.45
C ILE A 184 16.52 5.53 2.23
N ARG A 185 17.78 5.12 2.05
CA ARG A 185 18.14 3.68 1.98
C ARG A 185 17.72 2.88 3.20
N LYS A 186 17.82 3.46 4.41
CA LYS A 186 17.34 2.81 5.65
C LYS A 186 15.82 2.69 5.67
N HIS A 187 15.10 3.73 5.29
CA HIS A 187 13.62 3.72 5.23
C HIS A 187 13.14 2.69 4.20
N LEU A 188 13.76 2.65 3.02
CA LEU A 188 13.50 1.65 1.99
C LEU A 188 13.79 0.22 2.46
N LEU A 189 14.88 0.01 3.20
CA LEU A 189 15.21 -1.30 3.74
C LEU A 189 14.17 -1.77 4.76
N ILE A 190 13.76 -0.89 5.69
CA ILE A 190 12.72 -1.21 6.68
C ILE A 190 11.40 -1.54 5.98
N PHE A 191 10.99 -0.73 4.99
CA PHE A 191 9.80 -0.99 4.16
C PHE A 191 9.88 -2.35 3.44
N SER A 192 11.03 -2.65 2.84
CA SER A 192 11.24 -3.90 2.09
C SER A 192 11.26 -5.14 2.99
N CYS A 193 11.74 -5.01 4.23
CA CYS A 193 11.77 -6.09 5.22
C CYS A 193 10.40 -6.32 5.89
N ALA A 194 9.54 -5.32 6.00
CA ALA A 194 8.30 -5.41 6.76
C ALA A 194 7.39 -6.56 6.29
N ALA A 195 7.12 -6.66 4.98
CA ALA A 195 6.26 -7.71 4.44
C ALA A 195 6.87 -9.13 4.54
N PRO A 196 8.13 -9.37 4.13
CA PRO A 196 8.78 -10.67 4.31
C PRO A 196 8.78 -11.14 5.77
N LEU A 197 9.11 -10.25 6.71
CA LEU A 197 9.18 -10.61 8.13
C LEU A 197 7.80 -10.97 8.68
N LEU A 198 6.77 -10.20 8.35
CA LEU A 198 5.42 -10.50 8.82
C LEU A 198 4.78 -11.68 8.09
N ALA A 199 5.12 -11.95 6.83
CA ALA A 199 4.68 -13.17 6.16
C ALA A 199 5.20 -14.43 6.85
N LEU A 200 6.50 -14.43 7.19
CA LEU A 200 7.11 -15.53 7.94
C LEU A 200 6.55 -15.62 9.36
N LEU A 201 6.41 -14.48 10.06
CA LEU A 201 5.86 -14.45 11.40
C LEU A 201 4.43 -14.97 11.44
N THR A 202 3.59 -14.58 10.48
CA THR A 202 2.22 -15.07 10.33
C THR A 202 2.24 -16.57 10.08
N TYR A 203 2.97 -17.05 9.07
CA TYR A 203 3.01 -18.48 8.73
C TYR A 203 3.47 -19.39 9.89
N PHE A 204 4.51 -18.98 10.63
CA PHE A 204 5.05 -19.75 11.76
C PHE A 204 4.35 -19.50 13.09
N GLY A 205 3.80 -18.31 13.29
CA GLY A 205 3.15 -17.89 14.54
C GLY A 205 1.71 -18.36 14.69
N ILE A 206 1.04 -18.67 13.58
CA ILE A 206 -0.30 -19.23 13.60
C ILE A 206 -0.21 -20.72 13.99
N GLY A 207 -0.75 -21.07 15.15
CA GLY A 207 -0.91 -22.47 15.59
C GLY A 207 -1.87 -23.25 14.69
N ASN A 208 -1.80 -24.59 14.71
CA ASN A 208 -2.59 -25.42 13.79
C ASN A 208 -4.11 -25.19 13.86
N GLU A 209 -4.66 -24.84 15.03
CA GLU A 209 -6.09 -24.50 15.16
C GLU A 209 -6.43 -23.15 14.50
N SER A 210 -5.56 -22.16 14.67
CA SER A 210 -5.72 -20.85 14.06
C SER A 210 -5.57 -20.88 12.53
N LYS A 211 -4.85 -21.88 11.97
CA LYS A 211 -4.75 -22.06 10.51
C LYS A 211 -6.09 -22.42 9.89
N GLN A 212 -6.87 -23.29 10.54
CA GLN A 212 -8.23 -23.64 10.09
C GLN A 212 -9.16 -22.43 10.21
N THR A 213 -9.08 -21.68 11.30
CA THR A 213 -9.87 -20.45 11.45
C THR A 213 -9.56 -19.43 10.35
N LEU A 214 -8.30 -19.24 9.97
CA LEU A 214 -7.94 -18.26 8.93
C LEU A 214 -8.35 -18.70 7.51
N SER A 215 -8.35 -20.00 7.22
CA SER A 215 -8.93 -20.52 5.98
C SER A 215 -10.44 -20.37 5.96
N ASP A 216 -11.10 -20.54 7.10
CA ASP A 216 -12.56 -20.45 7.19
C ASP A 216 -13.06 -18.99 7.13
N PHE A 217 -12.26 -18.04 7.63
CA PHE A 217 -12.60 -16.61 7.69
C PHE A 217 -12.12 -15.78 6.51
N ASN A 218 -11.65 -16.39 5.43
CA ASN A 218 -11.21 -15.65 4.24
C ASN A 218 -10.14 -14.59 4.54
N ALA A 219 -9.22 -14.96 5.44
CA ALA A 219 -8.31 -14.02 6.05
C ALA A 219 -7.38 -13.35 5.04
N THR A 220 -7.05 -14.06 3.95
CA THR A 220 -6.22 -13.55 2.85
C THR A 220 -6.87 -12.34 2.18
N GLY A 221 -8.12 -12.49 1.73
CA GLY A 221 -8.87 -11.41 1.06
C GLY A 221 -9.12 -10.22 1.98
N ILE A 222 -9.52 -10.49 3.23
CA ILE A 222 -9.73 -9.45 4.25
C ILE A 222 -8.42 -8.70 4.55
N ALA A 223 -7.31 -9.40 4.72
CA ALA A 223 -6.00 -8.78 4.98
C ALA A 223 -5.52 -7.93 3.79
N MET A 224 -5.74 -8.38 2.55
CA MET A 224 -5.42 -7.58 1.36
C MET A 224 -6.29 -6.34 1.24
N LEU A 225 -7.60 -6.43 1.52
CA LEU A 225 -8.51 -5.28 1.48
C LEU A 225 -8.21 -4.29 2.62
N PHE A 226 -7.89 -4.81 3.80
CA PHE A 226 -7.37 -3.99 4.89
C PHE A 226 -6.09 -3.26 4.46
N SER A 227 -5.13 -3.97 3.85
CA SER A 227 -3.91 -3.38 3.31
C SER A 227 -4.21 -2.31 2.24
N ALA A 228 -5.16 -2.55 1.34
CA ALA A 228 -5.60 -1.59 0.33
C ALA A 228 -6.15 -0.30 0.98
N GLY A 229 -6.91 -0.42 2.07
CA GLY A 229 -7.38 0.70 2.88
C GLY A 229 -6.23 1.51 3.48
N THR A 230 -5.23 0.84 4.07
CA THR A 230 -4.04 1.50 4.61
C THR A 230 -3.26 2.26 3.52
N PHE A 231 -3.09 1.65 2.35
CA PHE A 231 -2.37 2.25 1.23
C PHE A 231 -3.09 3.45 0.62
N LEU A 232 -4.42 3.35 0.49
CA LEU A 232 -5.24 4.44 0.00
C LEU A 232 -5.17 5.66 0.92
N TYR A 233 -5.11 5.45 2.24
CA TYR A 233 -4.86 6.55 3.20
C TYR A 233 -3.52 7.23 2.94
N VAL A 234 -2.43 6.47 2.81
CA VAL A 234 -1.11 7.05 2.53
C VAL A 234 -1.13 7.85 1.23
N ALA A 235 -1.69 7.28 0.15
CA ALA A 235 -1.72 7.93 -1.15
C ALA A 235 -2.54 9.23 -1.13
N THR A 236 -3.69 9.25 -0.45
CA THR A 236 -4.62 10.39 -0.46
C THR A 236 -4.35 11.45 0.59
N VAL A 237 -3.74 11.10 1.72
CA VAL A 237 -3.53 12.03 2.85
C VAL A 237 -2.09 12.53 2.91
N HIS A 238 -1.11 11.71 2.56
CA HIS A 238 0.31 12.09 2.67
C HIS A 238 0.93 12.50 1.35
N VAL A 239 0.61 11.79 0.27
CA VAL A 239 1.33 11.99 -1.00
C VAL A 239 0.63 12.99 -1.91
N LEU A 240 -0.68 12.85 -2.14
CA LEU A 240 -1.42 13.73 -3.05
C LEU A 240 -1.55 15.19 -2.54
N PRO A 241 -1.79 15.46 -1.24
CA PRO A 241 -1.91 16.83 -0.73
C PRO A 241 -0.60 17.61 -0.80
N GLU A 242 0.54 16.97 -0.51
CA GLU A 242 1.88 17.61 -0.56
C GLU A 242 2.20 18.17 -1.96
N LEU A 243 1.65 17.55 -3.00
CA LEU A 243 1.84 17.95 -4.39
C LEU A 243 0.84 19.01 -4.87
N THR A 244 -0.35 19.05 -4.27
CA THR A 244 -1.43 19.99 -4.65
C THR A 244 -1.45 21.24 -3.78
N HIS A 245 -0.79 21.21 -2.64
CA HIS A 245 -0.48 22.37 -1.81
C HIS A 245 0.98 22.22 -1.35
N PRO A 246 1.96 22.66 -2.15
CA PRO A 246 3.28 22.88 -1.60
C PRO A 246 3.11 23.93 -0.51
N GLN A 247 3.10 23.50 0.76
CA GLN A 247 3.13 24.44 1.86
C GLN A 247 4.40 25.25 1.68
N SER A 248 4.22 26.54 1.46
CA SER A 248 5.25 27.55 1.57
C SER A 248 5.80 27.53 2.99
N HIS A 249 6.69 26.60 3.30
CA HIS A 249 7.48 26.59 4.51
C HIS A 249 8.61 27.63 4.37
N THR A 250 8.24 28.90 4.24
CA THR A 250 9.13 30.01 4.54
C THR A 250 8.28 31.19 5.01
N HIS A 251 8.60 31.68 6.22
CA HIS A 251 8.14 32.90 6.89
C HIS A 251 6.94 32.81 7.85
N SER A 252 7.23 32.43 9.10
CA SER A 252 6.44 32.84 10.28
C SER A 252 7.35 33.40 11.39
N LEU A 253 8.34 34.22 11.05
CA LEU A 253 9.16 34.99 12.02
C LEU A 253 9.37 36.45 11.61
N LEU A 254 8.45 37.06 10.85
CA LEU A 254 8.43 38.51 10.69
C LEU A 254 7.08 39.06 11.18
N PRO A 255 7.08 40.11 12.01
CA PRO A 255 5.85 40.76 12.44
C PRO A 255 5.10 41.31 11.24
N MET A 256 3.77 41.25 11.30
CA MET A 256 2.85 41.84 10.32
C MET A 256 3.30 43.26 9.94
N GLN A 257 3.69 43.43 8.68
CA GLN A 257 3.67 44.73 8.02
C GLN A 257 2.34 44.80 7.26
N ASP A 258 1.45 45.70 7.69
CA ASP A 258 0.17 45.98 7.06
C ASP A 258 0.31 46.34 5.58
N GLY A 259 -0.52 45.73 4.71
CA GLY A 259 -0.81 46.29 3.39
C GLY A 259 -0.72 45.37 2.17
N VAL A 260 -0.34 44.10 2.30
CA VAL A 260 -0.36 43.17 1.15
C VAL A 260 -1.66 42.36 1.16
N PRO A 261 -2.51 42.44 0.12
CA PRO A 261 -3.71 41.61 0.07
C PRO A 261 -3.31 40.13 0.08
N PRO A 262 -4.01 39.27 0.84
CA PRO A 262 -3.72 37.85 0.84
C PRO A 262 -3.88 37.32 -0.58
N LYS A 263 -2.84 36.70 -1.15
CA LYS A 263 -2.96 35.93 -2.39
C LYS A 263 -3.91 34.77 -2.13
N LYS A 264 -5.20 34.98 -2.41
CA LYS A 264 -6.18 33.91 -2.62
C LYS A 264 -5.77 33.17 -3.90
N GLY A 265 -5.33 31.94 -3.75
CA GLY A 265 -5.19 31.00 -4.85
C GLY A 265 -5.03 29.60 -4.28
N PHE A 266 -6.09 28.80 -4.40
CA PHE A 266 -5.97 27.34 -4.39
C PHE A 266 -4.91 27.00 -5.46
N GLY A 267 -3.70 26.63 -5.04
CA GLY A 267 -2.59 26.37 -5.96
C GLY A 267 -2.80 25.05 -6.67
N GLY A 268 -3.69 24.99 -7.65
CA GLY A 268 -3.93 23.77 -8.44
C GLY A 268 -2.68 23.35 -9.21
N LEU A 269 -2.55 22.03 -9.44
CA LEU A 269 -1.50 21.45 -10.29
C LEU A 269 -1.50 22.10 -11.68
N LEU A 270 -0.30 22.31 -12.23
CA LEU A 270 -0.16 22.72 -13.63
C LEU A 270 -0.80 21.66 -14.54
N LEU A 271 -1.32 22.05 -15.71
CA LEU A 271 -1.88 21.10 -16.68
C LEU A 271 -0.90 19.96 -17.01
N SER A 272 0.40 20.28 -17.11
CA SER A 272 1.43 19.27 -17.34
C SER A 272 1.57 18.26 -16.19
N GLU A 273 1.42 18.70 -14.94
CA GLU A 273 1.47 17.85 -13.75
C GLU A 273 0.19 17.03 -13.62
N MET A 274 -0.96 17.62 -13.93
CA MET A 274 -2.23 16.90 -13.97
C MET A 274 -2.18 15.75 -15.00
N ILE A 275 -1.65 16.00 -16.21
CA ILE A 275 -1.46 14.95 -17.22
C ILE A 275 -0.54 13.85 -16.69
N ILE A 276 0.58 14.22 -16.05
CA ILE A 276 1.53 13.25 -15.48
C ILE A 276 0.88 12.43 -14.36
N LEU A 277 0.11 13.07 -13.47
CA LEU A 277 -0.64 12.42 -12.41
C LEU A 277 -1.65 11.42 -12.99
N THR A 278 -2.42 11.83 -14.00
CA THR A 278 -3.39 10.97 -14.67
C THR A 278 -2.70 9.79 -15.35
N VAL A 279 -1.59 10.01 -16.06
CA VAL A 279 -0.80 8.94 -16.68
C VAL A 279 -0.28 7.97 -15.61
N GLY A 280 0.24 8.48 -14.49
CA GLY A 280 0.67 7.66 -13.35
C GLY A 280 -0.47 6.82 -12.78
N ALA A 281 -1.66 7.41 -12.60
CA ALA A 281 -2.82 6.72 -12.05
C ALA A 281 -3.42 5.67 -12.99
N LEU A 282 -3.32 5.87 -14.30
CA LEU A 282 -3.80 4.91 -15.29
C LEU A 282 -2.77 3.81 -15.62
N MET A 283 -1.48 4.05 -15.37
CA MET A 283 -0.42 3.08 -15.70
C MET A 283 -0.63 1.69 -15.07
N PRO A 284 -1.06 1.55 -13.79
CA PRO A 284 -1.37 0.26 -13.20
C PRO A 284 -2.50 -0.51 -13.89
N LEU A 285 -3.43 0.16 -14.59
CA LEU A 285 -4.47 -0.52 -15.36
C LEU A 285 -3.89 -1.31 -16.54
N LEU A 286 -2.79 -0.83 -17.15
CA LEU A 286 -2.12 -1.58 -18.22
C LEU A 286 -1.54 -2.90 -17.69
N LEU A 287 -1.09 -2.91 -16.43
CA LEU A 287 -0.58 -4.11 -15.77
C LEU A 287 -1.70 -5.12 -15.47
N THR A 288 -2.93 -4.65 -15.26
CA THR A 288 -4.08 -5.54 -14.98
C THR A 288 -4.82 -6.00 -16.24
N MET A 289 -4.82 -5.22 -17.32
CA MET A 289 -5.44 -5.61 -18.60
C MET A 289 -4.73 -6.79 -19.31
N GLY A 290 -3.45 -7.03 -19.01
CA GLY A 290 -2.69 -8.16 -19.55
C GLY A 290 -3.01 -9.52 -18.90
N HIS A 291 -3.66 -9.52 -17.73
CA HIS A 291 -3.99 -10.73 -16.97
C HIS A 291 -5.47 -11.10 -17.19
N LYS A 292 -5.80 -11.59 -18.40
CA LYS A 292 -7.03 -12.36 -18.59
C LYS A 292 -6.76 -13.80 -18.11
N HIS A 293 -7.15 -14.07 -16.87
CA HIS A 293 -7.42 -15.44 -16.39
C HIS A 293 -8.91 -15.71 -16.54
#